data_AF-A0A352C652-F1
#
_entry.id   AF-A0A352C652-F1
#
_cell.length_a   1.000
_cell.length_b   1.000
_cell.length_c   1.000
_cell.angle_alpha   90.00
_cell.angle_beta   90.00
_cell.angle_gamma   90.00
#
_symmetry.space_group_name_H-M   'P 1'
#
loop_
_entity.id
_entity.type
_entity.pdbx_description
1 polymer ?
#
loop_
_entity_poly.entity_id
_entity_poly.type
_entity_poly.pdbx_seq_one_letter_code
_entity_poly.pdbx_strand_id
1 'polypeptide(L)' 'NDLSQKKCVACEGEVAPLNAEQIKNLLPQLSKDWKISHQPDRLQLNLSFKNYYHTMAF' A
#
# COMPACT_ATOMS: atom_id res chain seq x y z
N ASN A 1 8.33 3.13 26.75
CA ASN A 1 7.87 2.75 25.39
C ASN A 1 7.05 3.92 24.87
N ASP A 2 7.66 4.78 24.06
CA ASP A 2 7.33 6.21 23.90
C ASP A 2 6.37 6.52 22.72
N LEU A 3 5.67 5.49 22.23
CA LEU A 3 4.73 5.61 21.11
C LEU A 3 3.38 6.18 21.54
N SER A 4 2.97 5.96 22.79
CA SER A 4 1.69 6.45 23.33
C SER A 4 1.63 7.98 23.48
N GLN A 5 2.79 8.65 23.45
CA GLN A 5 2.91 10.12 23.53
C GLN A 5 2.94 10.77 22.14
N LYS A 6 3.03 9.99 21.06
CA LYS A 6 3.15 10.52 19.70
C LYS A 6 1.77 10.64 19.06
N LYS A 7 1.46 11.85 18.60
CA LYS A 7 0.26 12.14 17.83
C LYS A 7 0.37 11.50 16.45
N CYS A 8 -0.50 10.53 16.14
CA CYS A 8 -0.52 9.85 14.85
C CYS A 8 -1.42 10.62 13.87
N VAL A 9 -0.83 11.55 13.12
CA VAL A 9 -1.56 12.36 12.11
C VAL A 9 -2.26 11.48 11.07
N ALA A 10 -1.66 10.34 10.70
CA ALA A 10 -2.28 9.35 9.82
C ALA A 10 -3.51 8.67 10.42
N CYS A 11 -3.50 8.41 11.73
CA CYS A 11 -4.60 7.77 12.44
C CYS A 11 -5.75 8.74 12.73
N GLU A 12 -5.47 10.04 12.75
CA GLU A 12 -6.46 11.10 13.00
C GLU A 12 -7.14 11.64 11.72
N GLY A 13 -6.78 11.09 10.56
CA GLY A 13 -7.52 11.31 9.30
C GLY A 13 -7.16 12.57 8.51
N GLU A 14 -6.12 13.32 8.92
CA GLU A 14 -5.69 14.55 8.24
C GLU A 14 -4.63 14.30 7.13
N VAL A 15 -4.66 13.15 6.47
CA VAL A 15 -3.66 12.83 5.43
C VAL A 15 -4.30 12.93 4.05
N ALA A 16 -3.80 13.88 3.26
CA ALA A 16 -4.23 14.04 1.88
C ALA A 16 -3.81 12.82 1.03
N PRO A 17 -4.62 12.44 0.02
CA PRO A 17 -4.23 11.43 -0.96
C PRO A 17 -2.92 11.81 -1.65
N LEU A 18 -2.17 10.78 -2.09
CA LEU A 18 -0.97 11.01 -2.90
C LEU A 18 -1.34 11.70 -4.21
N ASN A 19 -0.55 12.70 -4.59
CA ASN A 19 -0.68 13.34 -5.89
C ASN A 19 0.04 12.55 -6.99
N ALA A 20 -0.19 12.92 -8.25
CA ALA A 20 0.36 12.21 -9.41
C ALA A 20 1.89 12.15 -9.43
N GLU A 21 2.58 13.20 -8.98
CA GLU A 21 4.05 13.23 -8.93
C GLU A 21 4.60 12.29 -7.86
N GLN A 22 3.97 12.26 -6.68
CA GLN A 22 4.31 11.34 -5.60
C GLN A 22 4.11 9.89 -6.05
N ILE A 23 2.98 9.58 -6.71
CA ILE A 23 2.71 8.25 -7.25
C ILE A 23 3.80 7.86 -8.26
N LYS A 24 4.15 8.75 -9.19
CA LYS A 24 5.21 8.50 -10.19
C LYS A 24 6.57 8.19 -9.55
N ASN A 25 6.90 8.84 -8.43
CA ASN A 25 8.18 8.66 -7.74
C ASN A 25 8.20 7.45 -6.80
N LEU A 26 7.05 7.06 -6.23
CA LEU A 26 6.93 5.97 -5.27
C LEU A 26 6.65 4.61 -5.93
N LEU A 27 5.85 4.59 -7.01
CA LEU A 27 5.48 3.35 -7.70
C LEU A 27 6.69 2.50 -8.14
N PRO A 28 7.80 3.07 -8.66
CA PRO A 28 8.97 2.29 -9.04
C PRO A 28 9.69 1.59 -7.87
N GLN A 29 9.39 1.97 -6.63
CA GLN A 29 9.97 1.36 -5.42
C GLN A 29 9.25 0.08 -5.00
N LEU A 30 8.06 -0.17 -5.56
CA LEU A 30 7.32 -1.42 -5.35
C LEU A 30 7.85 -2.53 -6.26
N SER A 31 7.55 -3.79 -5.91
CA SER A 31 7.77 -4.90 -6.85
C SER A 31 7.01 -4.65 -8.16
N LYS A 32 7.57 -5.10 -9.28
CA LYS A 32 7.01 -4.93 -10.64
C LYS A 32 5.60 -5.52 -10.82
N ASP A 33 5.19 -6.40 -9.91
CA ASP A 33 3.88 -7.03 -9.94
C ASP A 33 2.76 -6.11 -9.42
N TRP A 34 3.10 -5.05 -8.68
CA TRP A 34 2.15 -4.03 -8.27
C TRP A 34 1.75 -3.14 -9.45
N LYS A 35 0.46 -2.92 -9.62
CA LYS A 35 -0.10 -2.08 -10.68
C LYS A 35 -1.11 -1.10 -10.10
N ILE A 36 -1.18 0.09 -10.68
CA ILE A 36 -2.30 1.00 -10.45
C ILE A 36 -3.54 0.39 -11.10
N SER A 37 -4.64 0.34 -10.35
CA SER A 37 -5.91 -0.19 -10.85
C SER A 37 -6.50 0.74 -11.93
N HIS A 38 -7.61 0.34 -12.54
CA HIS A 38 -8.34 1.22 -13.47
C HIS A 38 -8.79 2.54 -12.82
N GLN A 39 -8.95 2.57 -11.49
CA GLN A 39 -9.10 3.79 -10.72
C GLN A 39 -7.74 4.19 -10.11
N PRO A 40 -7.31 5.46 -10.24
CA PRO A 40 -5.97 5.92 -9.85
C PRO A 40 -5.75 5.98 -8.33
N ASP A 41 -6.76 5.62 -7.54
CA ASP A 41 -6.75 5.62 -6.08
C ASP A 41 -6.39 4.25 -5.47
N ARG A 42 -6.17 3.22 -6.30
CA ARG A 42 -5.92 1.85 -5.81
C ARG A 42 -4.72 1.20 -6.47
N LEU A 43 -4.00 0.42 -5.69
CA LEU A 43 -3.00 -0.52 -6.16
C LEU A 43 -3.56 -1.94 -6.12
N GLN A 44 -3.19 -2.76 -7.10
CA GLN A 44 -3.56 -4.15 -7.19
C GLN A 44 -2.31 -5.02 -7.42
N LEU A 45 -2.28 -6.15 -6.73
CA LEU A 45 -1.30 -7.21 -6.90
C LEU A 45 -2.05 -8.54 -6.95
N ASN A 46 -1.76 -9.35 -7.97
CA ASN A 46 -2.32 -10.69 -8.07
C ASN A 46 -1.25 -11.69 -7.61
N LEU A 47 -1.50 -12.34 -6.47
CA LEU A 47 -0.66 -13.41 -5.93
C LEU A 47 -1.24 -14.77 -6.32
N SER A 48 -0.45 -15.59 -7.00
CA SER A 48 -0.84 -16.94 -7.38
C SER A 48 -0.07 -17.96 -6.56
N PHE A 49 -0.78 -18.87 -5.91
CA PHE A 49 -0.21 -19.93 -5.09
C PHE A 49 -0.50 -21.29 -5.70
N LYS A 50 0.44 -22.24 -5.58
CA LYS A 50 0.32 -23.58 -6.16
C LYS A 50 -0.75 -24.45 -5.47
N ASN A 51 -1.10 -24.14 -4.21
CA ASN A 51 -2.12 -24.87 -3.45
C ASN A 51 -2.70 -24.00 -2.32
N TYR A 52 -3.86 -24.41 -1.80
CA TYR A 52 -4.64 -23.69 -0.78
C TYR A 52 -3.91 -23.54 0.57
N TYR A 53 -3.03 -24.48 0.93
CA TYR A 53 -2.32 -24.43 2.21
C TYR A 53 -1.40 -23.20 2.33
N HIS A 54 -0.81 -22.74 1.23
CA HIS A 54 0.09 -21.59 1.23
C HIS A 54 -0.62 -20.23 1.38
N THR A 55 -1.96 -20.16 1.28
CA THR A 55 -2.69 -18.89 1.43
C THR A 55 -3.05 -18.56 2.87
N MET A 56 -2.90 -19.50 3.82
CA MET A 56 -3.25 -19.28 5.24
C MET A 56 -2.07 -18.79 6.10
N ALA A 57 -0.85 -18.78 5.55
CA ALA A 57 0.38 -18.38 6.23
C ALA A 57 0.99 -17.07 5.70
N PHE A 58 0.26 -16.39 4.80
CA PHE A 58 0.68 -15.14 4.16
C PHE A 58 0.05 -13.93 4.84
#